data_AF-A0A556MF91-F1
#
_entry.id   AF-A0A556MF91-F1
#
_cell.length_a   1.000
_cell.length_b   1.000
_cell.length_c   1.000
_cell.angle_alpha   90.00
_cell.angle_beta   90.00
_cell.angle_gamma   90.00
#
_symmetry.space_group_name_H-M   'P 1'
#
loop_
_entity.id
_entity.type
_entity.pdbx_description
1 polymer ?
#
loop_
_entity_poly.entity_id
_entity_poly.type
_entity_poly.pdbx_seq_one_letter_code
_entity_poly.pdbx_strand_id
1 'polypeptide(L)' 'MAGYDPNEAVTFWKRMAAQNKGGAPPEFLSTHPADATRIAAIQRETPEAMKYYKQ' A
#
# COMPACT_ATOMS: atom_id res chain seq x y z
N MET A 1 -7.17 0.16 16.91
CA MET A 1 -6.25 0.61 15.83
C MET A 1 -4.97 1.16 16.45
N ALA A 2 -3.86 1.15 15.71
CA ALA A 2 -2.57 1.66 16.20
C ALA A 2 -2.43 3.20 16.20
N GLY A 3 -3.48 3.94 15.78
CA GLY A 3 -3.52 5.41 15.85
C GLY A 3 -2.89 6.17 14.66
N TYR A 4 -2.30 5.47 13.69
CA TYR A 4 -1.77 6.08 12.47
C TYR A 4 -2.88 6.39 11.45
N ASP A 5 -2.73 7.49 10.71
CA ASP A 5 -3.61 7.82 9.59
C ASP A 5 -3.48 6.77 8.48
N PRO A 6 -4.55 6.03 8.14
CA PRO A 6 -4.53 5.01 7.07
C PRO A 6 -4.09 5.53 5.69
N ASN A 7 -4.23 6.83 5.42
CA ASN A 7 -3.80 7.43 4.15
C ASN A 7 -2.27 7.46 4.00
N GLU A 8 -1.52 7.47 5.10
CA GLU A 8 -0.06 7.48 5.07
C GLU A 8 0.52 6.22 4.43
N ALA A 9 -0.18 5.08 4.54
CA ALA A 9 0.21 3.85 3.87
C ALA A 9 0.27 4.01 2.34
N VAL A 10 -0.70 4.71 1.73
CA VAL A 10 -0.72 4.95 0.28
C VAL A 10 0.49 5.79 -0.14
N THR A 11 0.78 6.85 0.61
CA THR A 11 1.92 7.75 0.34
C THR A 11 3.25 7.00 0.47
N PHE A 12 3.41 6.19 1.52
CA PHE A 12 4.59 5.36 1.73
C PHE A 12 4.85 4.42 0.54
N TRP A 13 3.83 3.66 0.11
CA TRP A 13 3.98 2.71 -0.98
C TRP A 13 4.19 3.36 -2.34
N LYS A 14 3.62 4.55 -2.59
CA LYS A 14 3.94 5.35 -3.78
C LYS A 14 5.42 5.74 -3.84
N ARG A 15 6.01 6.12 -2.70
CA ARG A 15 7.45 6.44 -2.62
C ARG A 15 8.30 5.20 -2.86
N MET A 16 7.92 4.05 -2.30
CA MET A 16 8.62 2.79 -2.53
C MET A 16 8.59 2.37 -4.01
N ALA A 17 7.41 2.44 -4.64
CA ALA A 17 7.26 2.17 -6.07
C ALA A 17 8.16 3.06 -6.94
N ALA A 18 8.28 4.35 -6.60
CA ALA A 18 9.14 5.30 -7.31
C ALA A 18 10.65 5.02 -7.13
N GLN A 19 11.04 4.38 -6.02
CA GLN A 19 12.43 3.97 -5.77
C GLN A 19 12.78 2.65 -6.46
N ASN A 20 11.79 1.87 -6.86
CA ASN A 20 11.96 0.55 -7.46
C ASN A 20 12.39 0.65 -8.94
N LYS A 21 13.58 1.22 -9.17
CA LYS A 21 14.15 1.52 -10.50
C LYS A 21 14.85 0.32 -11.16
N GLY A 22 15.10 -0.75 -10.42
CA GLY A 22 15.77 -1.97 -10.90
C GLY A 22 14.83 -2.98 -11.59
N GLY A 23 13.53 -2.67 -11.66
CA GLY A 23 12.50 -3.63 -12.03
C GLY A 23 12.18 -4.58 -10.88
N ALA A 24 10.90 -4.92 -10.71
CA ALA A 24 10.47 -5.96 -9.79
C ALA A 24 10.32 -7.28 -10.56
N PRO A 25 10.65 -8.44 -9.95
CA PRO A 25 10.29 -9.73 -10.53
C PRO A 25 8.78 -9.80 -10.76
N PRO A 26 8.30 -10.58 -11.75
CA PRO A 26 6.87 -10.81 -11.94
C PRO A 26 6.22 -11.24 -10.62
N GLU A 27 5.01 -10.74 -10.35
CA GLU A 27 4.31 -10.97 -9.07
C GLU A 27 4.14 -12.47 -8.77
N PHE A 28 3.87 -13.29 -9.79
CA PHE A 28 3.76 -14.75 -9.66
C PHE A 28 5.02 -15.44 -9.13
N LEU A 29 6.20 -14.83 -9.32
CA LEU A 29 7.49 -15.35 -8.83
C LEU A 29 7.91 -14.70 -7.50
N SER A 30 7.07 -13.85 -6.91
CA SER A 30 7.39 -13.07 -5.71
C SER A 30 6.62 -13.59 -4.50
N THR A 31 7.22 -13.52 -3.31
CA THR A 31 6.52 -13.81 -2.03
C THR A 31 5.61 -12.66 -1.58
N HIS A 32 5.61 -11.56 -2.35
CA HIS A 32 4.92 -10.33 -2.04
C HIS A 32 4.25 -9.77 -3.31
N PRO A 33 3.10 -9.09 -3.18
CA PRO A 33 2.44 -8.44 -4.32
C PRO A 33 3.31 -7.32 -4.89
N ALA A 34 3.12 -7.03 -6.19
CA ALA A 34 3.76 -5.89 -6.83
C ALA A 34 3.27 -4.56 -6.19
N ASP A 35 4.10 -3.52 -6.30
CA ASP A 35 3.81 -2.23 -5.66
C ASP A 35 2.46 -1.65 -6.12
N ALA A 36 2.15 -1.74 -7.42
CA ALA A 36 0.87 -1.28 -7.98
C ALA A 36 -0.33 -2.06 -7.43
N THR A 37 -0.24 -3.40 -7.38
CA THR A 37 -1.27 -4.28 -6.82
C THR A 37 -1.52 -3.95 -5.35
N ARG A 38 -0.44 -3.75 -4.58
CA ARG A 38 -0.52 -3.38 -3.17
C ARG A 38 -1.16 -2.00 -2.97
N ILE A 39 -0.76 -1.00 -3.74
CA ILE A 39 -1.33 0.36 -3.65
C ILE A 39 -2.84 0.34 -3.93
N ALA A 40 -3.27 -0.39 -4.97
CA ALA A 40 -4.68 -0.51 -5.30
C ALA A 40 -5.49 -1.18 -4.18
N ALA A 41 -4.94 -2.25 -3.58
CA ALA A 41 -5.57 -2.92 -2.44
C ALA A 41 -5.70 -1.99 -1.22
N ILE A 42 -4.64 -1.26 -0.87
CA ILE A 42 -4.68 -0.29 0.24
C ILE A 42 -5.75 0.76 -0.03
N GLN A 43 -5.77 1.38 -1.21
CA GLN A 43 -6.76 2.40 -1.56
C GLN A 43 -8.20 1.90 -1.47
N ARG A 44 -8.44 0.64 -1.84
CA ARG A 44 -9.75 -0.01 -1.72
C ARG A 44 -10.17 -0.20 -0.26
N GLU A 45 -9.22 -0.47 0.62
CA GLU A 45 -9.47 -0.76 2.05
C GLU A 45 -9.40 0.49 2.93
N THR A 46 -8.77 1.57 2.46
CA THR A 46 -8.66 2.84 3.17
C THR A 46 -10.01 3.37 3.69
N PRO A 47 -11.12 3.36 2.91
CA PRO A 47 -12.41 3.84 3.42
C PRO A 47 -12.91 3.07 4.64
N GLU A 48 -12.64 1.76 4.71
CA GLU A 48 -13.00 0.94 5.86
C GLU A 48 -12.11 1.26 7.06
N ALA A 49 -10.79 1.31 6.86
CA ALA A 49 -9.84 1.68 7.89
C ALA A 49 -10.15 3.07 8.50
N MET A 50 -10.53 4.04 7.67
CA MET A 50 -10.90 5.39 8.11
C MET A 50 -12.09 5.43 9.07
N LYS A 51 -12.99 4.43 9.04
CA LYS A 51 -14.10 4.34 10.00
C LYS A 51 -13.62 4.11 11.43
N TYR A 52 -12.52 3.39 11.61
CA TYR A 52 -11.96 3.07 12.92
C TYR A 52 -10.89 4.08 13.37
N TYR A 53 -10.34 4.89 12.45
CA TYR A 53 -9.39 5.95 12.77
C TYR A 53 -10.06 7.15 13.45
N LYS A 54 -11.31 7.47 13.08
CA LYS A 54 -12.07 8.63 13.58
C LYS A 54 -12.98 8.32 14.78
N GLN A 55 -12.84 7.15 15.39
CA GLN A 55 -13.64 6.71 16.55
C GLN A 55 -12.95 7.04 17.88
#